data_AF-A0A3M7RAY3-F1
#
_entry.id   AF-A0A3M7RAY3-F1
#
_cell.length_a   1.000
_cell.length_b   1.000
_cell.length_c   1.000
_cell.angle_alpha   90.00
_cell.angle_beta   90.00
_cell.angle_gamma   90.00
#
_symmetry.space_group_name_H-M   'P 1'
#
loop_
_entity.id
_entity.type
_entity.pdbx_description
1 polymer ?
#
loop_
_entity_poly.entity_id
_entity_poly.type
_entity_poly.pdbx_seq_one_letter_code
_entity_poly.pdbx_strand_id
1 'polypeptide(L)'
;MFSTWLHIVHSVIVLFKSFSIELIKKLQAIQNTAVRSILKLKYDTPSNIVHHEAFNKLKLLTVSNRLFELSERYYGTGLSNSIPLVVRLVKEYKEGFESRYIPLCNCYLTISSFFPET
;
A
#
# COMPACT_ATOMS: atom_id res chain seq x y z
N MET A 1 -36.18 -57.11 6.87
CA MET A 1 -35.42 -56.36 7.90
C MET A 1 -34.21 -55.62 7.31
N PHE A 2 -33.35 -56.26 6.51
CA PHE A 2 -32.16 -55.63 5.91
C PHE A 2 -32.46 -54.52 4.89
N SER A 3 -33.46 -54.72 4.01
CA SER A 3 -33.91 -53.71 3.03
C SER A 3 -34.45 -52.44 3.72
N THR A 4 -35.31 -52.57 4.72
CA THR A 4 -35.87 -51.44 5.47
C THR A 4 -34.78 -50.62 6.18
N TRP A 5 -33.78 -51.29 6.77
CA TRP A 5 -32.65 -50.62 7.41
C TRP A 5 -31.78 -49.86 6.40
N LEU A 6 -31.49 -50.46 5.24
CA LEU A 6 -30.78 -49.80 4.14
C LEU A 6 -31.52 -48.57 3.61
N HIS A 7 -32.85 -48.66 3.46
CA HIS A 7 -33.70 -47.53 3.08
C HIS A 7 -33.66 -46.40 4.11
N ILE A 8 -33.67 -46.74 5.41
CA ILE A 8 -33.55 -45.75 6.49
C ILE A 8 -32.19 -45.06 6.44
N VAL A 9 -31.10 -45.82 6.35
CA VAL A 9 -29.74 -45.27 6.28
C VAL A 9 -29.57 -44.35 5.07
N HIS A 10 -30.04 -44.77 3.89
CA HIS A 10 -29.97 -43.94 2.67
C HIS A 10 -30.80 -42.66 2.83
N SER A 11 -32.00 -42.75 3.41
CA SER A 11 -32.87 -41.58 3.64
C SER A 11 -32.24 -40.58 4.61
N VAL A 12 -31.58 -41.05 5.67
CA VAL A 12 -30.86 -40.21 6.64
C VAL A 12 -29.66 -39.50 5.98
N ILE A 13 -28.88 -40.21 5.16
CA ILE A 13 -27.75 -39.62 4.42
C ILE A 13 -28.22 -38.50 3.49
N VAL A 14 -29.31 -38.74 2.74
CA VAL A 14 -29.89 -37.74 1.84
C VAL A 14 -30.39 -36.52 2.61
N LEU A 15 -31.06 -36.73 3.76
CA LEU A 15 -31.53 -35.64 4.62
C LEU A 15 -30.36 -34.78 5.13
N PHE A 16 -29.30 -35.42 5.62
CA PHE A 16 -28.12 -34.74 6.14
C PHE A 16 -27.41 -33.94 5.04
N LYS A 17 -27.31 -34.49 3.83
CA LYS A 17 -26.75 -33.80 2.67
C LYS A 17 -27.57 -32.59 2.27
N SER A 18 -28.90 -32.72 2.20
CA SER A 18 -29.80 -31.61 1.89
C SER A 18 -29.72 -30.49 2.92
N PHE A 19 -29.69 -30.84 4.21
CA PHE A 19 -29.51 -29.89 5.30
C PHE A 19 -28.17 -29.15 5.20
N SER A 20 -27.09 -29.89 4.93
CA SER A 20 -25.75 -29.33 4.77
C SER A 20 -25.67 -28.35 3.60
N ILE A 21 -26.26 -28.70 2.45
CA ILE A 21 -26.31 -27.82 1.27
C ILE A 21 -27.05 -26.52 1.57
N GLU A 22 -28.16 -26.60 2.31
CA GLU A 22 -28.95 -25.42 2.68
C GLU A 22 -28.18 -24.49 3.62
N LEU A 23 -27.47 -25.05 4.61
CA LEU A 23 -26.62 -24.28 5.50
C LEU A 23 -25.48 -23.58 4.74
N ILE A 24 -24.84 -24.28 3.79
CA ILE A 24 -23.77 -23.71 2.95
C ILE A 24 -24.30 -22.52 2.13
N LYS A 25 -25.49 -22.64 1.53
CA LYS A 25 -26.12 -21.53 0.77
C LYS A 25 -26.39 -20.31 1.64
N LYS A 26 -26.92 -20.52 2.85
CA LYS A 26 -27.18 -19.43 3.81
C LYS A 26 -25.90 -18.72 4.25
N LEU A 27 -24.85 -19.48 4.56
CA LEU A 27 -23.55 -18.92 4.90
C LEU A 27 -22.96 -18.12 3.75
N GLN A 28 -23.07 -18.62 2.52
CA GLN A 28 -22.57 -17.90 1.34
C GLN A 28 -23.34 -16.59 1.10
N ALA A 29 -24.66 -16.56 1.33
CA ALA A 29 -25.44 -15.32 1.25
C ALA A 29 -25.00 -14.27 2.28
N ILE A 30 -24.73 -14.69 3.52
CA ILE A 30 -24.21 -13.81 4.59
C ILE A 30 -22.83 -13.28 4.22
N GLN A 31 -21.92 -14.16 3.80
CA GLN A 31 -20.57 -13.78 3.38
C GLN A 31 -20.61 -12.79 2.21
N ASN A 32 -21.41 -13.06 1.18
CA ASN A 32 -21.54 -12.17 0.03
C ASN A 32 -22.09 -10.79 0.42
N THR A 33 -23.02 -10.75 1.36
CA THR A 33 -23.55 -9.47 1.88
C THR A 33 -22.46 -8.70 2.62
N ALA A 34 -21.69 -9.35 3.50
CA ALA A 34 -20.57 -8.72 4.19
C ALA A 34 -19.50 -8.19 3.23
N VAL A 35 -19.12 -8.98 2.22
CA VAL A 35 -18.15 -8.59 1.19
C VAL A 35 -18.62 -7.36 0.42
N ARG A 36 -19.90 -7.30 0.02
CA ARG A 36 -20.47 -6.12 -0.65
C ARG A 36 -20.40 -4.88 0.22
N SER A 37 -20.76 -4.97 1.50
CA SER A 37 -20.74 -3.83 2.43
C SER A 37 -19.31 -3.31 2.64
N ILE A 38 -18.34 -4.21 2.86
CA ILE A 38 -16.93 -3.85 3.07
C ILE A 38 -16.35 -3.17 1.82
N LEU A 39 -16.61 -3.73 0.65
CA LEU A 39 -16.05 -3.24 -0.61
C LEU A 39 -16.91 -2.21 -1.33
N LYS A 40 -18.01 -1.79 -0.69
CA LYS A 40 -19.01 -0.84 -1.20
C LYS A 40 -19.50 -1.19 -2.62
N LEU A 41 -19.81 -2.48 -2.85
CA LEU A 41 -20.32 -2.97 -4.14
C LEU A 41 -21.83 -2.78 -4.24
N LYS A 42 -22.35 -2.68 -5.47
CA LYS A 42 -23.79 -2.60 -5.72
C LYS A 42 -24.50 -3.89 -5.25
N TYR A 43 -25.74 -3.75 -4.78
CA TYR A 43 -26.55 -4.89 -4.33
C TYR A 43 -26.87 -5.87 -5.46
N ASP A 44 -27.07 -5.37 -6.69
CA ASP A 44 -27.45 -6.19 -7.84
C ASP A 44 -26.28 -6.95 -8.49
N THR A 45 -25.03 -6.76 -8.01
CA THR A 45 -23.87 -7.44 -8.61
C THR A 45 -24.00 -8.96 -8.44
N PRO A 46 -23.89 -9.80 -9.47
CA PRO A 46 -23.94 -11.25 -9.32
C PRO A 46 -22.86 -11.83 -8.39
N SER A 47 -23.18 -12.88 -7.62
CA SER A 47 -22.26 -13.54 -6.64
C SER A 47 -20.90 -13.94 -7.23
N ASN A 48 -20.90 -14.51 -8.44
CA ASN A 48 -19.68 -14.91 -9.16
C ASN A 48 -18.79 -13.71 -9.50
N ILE A 49 -19.36 -12.54 -9.73
CA ILE A 49 -18.64 -11.29 -9.98
C ILE A 49 -18.14 -10.68 -8.67
N VAL A 50 -18.94 -10.73 -7.60
CA VAL A 50 -18.56 -10.25 -6.26
C VAL A 50 -17.26 -10.91 -5.79
N HIS A 51 -17.12 -12.23 -5.95
CA HIS A 51 -15.90 -12.94 -5.55
C HIS A 51 -14.66 -12.49 -6.33
N HIS A 52 -14.77 -12.38 -7.66
CA HIS A 52 -13.65 -11.96 -8.51
C HIS A 52 -13.26 -10.49 -8.28
N GLU A 53 -14.25 -9.61 -8.16
CA GLU A 53 -14.03 -8.20 -7.86
C GLU A 53 -13.42 -8.00 -6.47
N ALA A 54 -13.89 -8.76 -5.48
CA ALA A 54 -13.32 -8.73 -4.14
C ALA A 54 -11.86 -9.17 -4.11
N PHE A 55 -11.55 -10.27 -4.80
CA PHE A 55 -10.18 -10.75 -4.91
C PHE A 55 -9.26 -9.71 -5.57
N ASN A 56 -9.71 -9.07 -6.66
CA ASN A 56 -8.92 -8.05 -7.34
C ASN A 56 -8.73 -6.78 -6.51
N LYS A 57 -9.78 -6.30 -5.82
CA LYS A 57 -9.66 -5.14 -4.92
C LYS A 57 -8.73 -5.41 -3.74
N LEU A 58 -8.79 -6.60 -3.14
CA LEU A 58 -7.88 -7.01 -2.06
C LEU A 58 -6.43 -7.13 -2.55
N LYS A 59 -6.23 -7.68 -3.75
CA LYS A 59 -4.91 -7.74 -4.39
C LYS A 59 -4.35 -6.34 -4.66
N LEU A 60 -5.19 -5.43 -5.17
CA LEU A 60 -4.80 -4.04 -5.42
C LEU A 60 -4.44 -3.32 -4.12
N LEU A 61 -5.24 -3.48 -3.06
CA LEU A 61 -4.94 -2.90 -1.74
C LEU A 61 -3.59 -3.39 -1.21
N THR A 62 -3.32 -4.69 -1.34
CA THR A 62 -2.02 -5.27 -0.96
C THR A 62 -0.87 -4.64 -1.74
N VAL A 63 -1.02 -4.46 -3.06
CA VAL A 63 -0.02 -3.81 -3.90
C VAL A 63 0.18 -2.34 -3.49
N SER A 64 -0.91 -1.60 -3.24
CA SER A 64 -0.85 -0.21 -2.78
C SER A 64 -0.13 -0.07 -1.45
N ASN A 65 -0.38 -0.97 -0.49
CA ASN A 65 0.30 -0.93 0.81
C ASN A 65 1.81 -1.18 0.67
N ARG A 66 2.21 -2.16 -0.15
CA ARG A 66 3.65 -2.41 -0.41
C ARG A 66 4.31 -1.22 -1.11
N LEU A 67 3.60 -0.57 -2.05
CA LEU A 67 4.09 0.63 -2.72
C LEU A 67 4.24 1.79 -1.74
N PHE A 68 3.28 1.97 -0.83
CA PHE A 68 3.35 2.97 0.23
C PHE A 68 4.57 2.74 1.14
N GLU A 69 4.75 1.51 1.65
CA GLU A 69 5.93 1.15 2.45
C GLU A 69 7.26 1.38 1.72
N LEU A 70 7.30 1.07 0.42
CA LEU A 70 8.48 1.35 -0.40
C LEU A 70 8.70 2.85 -0.55
N SER A 71 7.64 3.63 -0.79
CA SER A 71 7.73 5.09 -0.91
C SER A 71 8.23 5.74 0.38
N GLU A 72 7.78 5.27 1.55
CA GLU A 72 8.27 5.75 2.84
C GLU A 72 9.73 5.39 3.05
N ARG A 73 10.15 4.17 2.68
CA ARG A 73 11.57 3.77 2.74
C ARG A 73 12.44 4.61 1.81
N TYR A 74 12.01 4.85 0.57
CA TYR A 74 12.75 5.70 -0.36
C TYR A 74 12.85 7.14 0.13
N TYR A 75 11.75 7.72 0.62
CA TYR A 75 11.75 9.07 1.18
C TYR A 75 12.63 9.16 2.42
N GLY A 76 12.51 8.22 3.36
CA GLY A 76 13.32 8.17 4.58
C GLY A 76 14.81 8.00 4.30
N THR A 77 15.17 7.11 3.37
CA THR A 77 16.58 6.88 2.98
C THR A 77 17.13 8.05 2.15
N GLY A 78 16.34 8.59 1.23
CA GLY A 78 16.69 9.76 0.43
C GLY A 78 16.92 10.99 1.30
N LEU A 79 16.05 11.23 2.28
CA LEU A 79 16.21 12.29 3.27
C LEU A 79 17.45 12.03 4.13
N SER A 80 17.61 10.82 4.64
CA SER A 80 18.78 10.42 5.46
C SER A 80 20.10 10.43 4.71
N ASN A 81 20.11 10.37 3.37
CA ASN A 81 21.31 10.52 2.55
C ASN A 81 21.55 11.98 2.12
N SER A 82 20.48 12.74 1.90
CA SER A 82 20.56 14.17 1.61
C SER A 82 21.05 14.97 2.83
N ILE A 83 20.65 14.59 4.04
CA ILE A 83 21.06 15.25 5.29
C ILE A 83 22.60 15.21 5.46
N PRO A 84 23.29 14.06 5.36
CA PRO A 84 24.75 13.98 5.38
C PRO A 84 25.44 14.78 4.27
N LEU A 85 24.89 14.78 3.06
CA LEU A 85 25.46 15.54 1.94
C LEU A 85 25.32 17.05 2.14
N VAL A 86 24.15 17.51 2.58
CA VAL A 86 23.90 18.91 2.92
C VAL A 86 24.75 19.33 4.12
N VAL A 87 24.85 18.49 5.16
CA VAL A 87 25.70 18.74 6.33
C VAL A 87 27.18 18.82 5.93
N ARG A 88 27.66 17.93 5.03
CA ARG A 88 29.03 18.01 4.49
C ARG A 88 29.27 19.28 3.68
N LEU A 89 28.36 19.64 2.78
CA LEU A 89 28.47 20.87 1.98
C LEU A 89 28.49 22.13 2.86
N VAL A 90 27.62 22.20 3.86
CA VAL A 90 27.57 23.31 4.81
C VAL A 90 28.87 23.39 5.63
N LYS A 91 29.42 22.25 6.04
CA LYS A 91 30.69 22.18 6.75
C LYS A 91 31.86 22.64 5.86
N GLU A 92 31.98 22.10 4.65
CA GLU A 92 33.02 22.49 3.68
C GLU A 92 32.92 23.98 3.32
N TYR A 93 31.72 24.52 3.16
CA TYR A 93 31.50 25.97 2.95
C TYR A 93 31.99 26.79 4.14
N LYS A 94 31.62 26.41 5.37
CA LYS A 94 32.03 27.11 6.59
C LYS A 94 33.54 27.06 6.78
N GLU A 95 34.18 25.92 6.61
CA GLU A 95 35.64 25.77 6.71
C GLU A 95 36.39 26.55 5.60
N GLY A 96 35.83 26.61 4.39
CA GLY A 96 36.31 27.46 3.29
C GLY A 96 36.09 28.95 3.51
N PHE A 97 35.18 29.33 4.40
CA PHE A 97 34.93 30.72 4.83
C PHE A 97 35.87 31.13 5.97
N GLU A 98 36.06 30.25 6.97
CA GLU A 98 36.94 30.46 8.13
C GLU A 98 38.44 30.44 7.76
N SER A 99 38.84 29.70 6.72
CA SER A 99 40.24 29.66 6.24
C SER A 99 40.65 30.89 5.41
N ARG A 100 39.70 31.75 5.04
CA ARG A 100 39.96 32.97 4.26
C ARG A 100 39.44 34.19 5.01
N TYR A 101 40.08 34.50 6.14
CA TYR A 101 40.14 35.88 6.62
C TYR A 101 41.12 36.68 5.73
N ILE A 102 40.80 36.80 4.44
CA ILE A 102 41.37 37.81 3.57
C ILE A 102 40.38 38.97 3.61
N PRO A 103 40.82 40.22 3.84
CA PRO A 103 39.91 41.34 3.97
C PRO A 103 39.06 41.43 2.69
N LEU A 104 37.75 41.27 2.84
CA LEU A 104 36.71 41.36 1.81
C LEU A 104 36.83 42.61 0.91
N CYS A 105 37.61 43.61 1.33
CA CYS A 105 37.97 44.81 0.55
C CYS A 105 38.69 44.50 -0.77
N ASN A 106 39.63 43.54 -0.82
CA ASN A 106 40.41 43.34 -2.06
C ASN A 106 39.67 42.53 -3.13
N CYS A 107 38.80 41.60 -2.72
CA CYS A 107 38.01 40.81 -3.67
C CYS A 107 36.88 41.63 -4.29
N TYR A 108 36.24 42.53 -3.53
CA TYR A 108 35.23 43.44 -4.06
C TYR A 108 35.82 44.40 -5.11
N LEU A 109 36.98 45.01 -4.82
CA LEU A 109 37.67 45.90 -5.76
C LEU A 109 38.09 45.20 -7.06
N THR A 110 38.51 43.94 -6.96
CA THR A 110 38.90 43.14 -8.13
C THR A 110 37.67 42.80 -8.98
N ILE A 111 36.55 42.39 -8.38
CA ILE A 111 35.34 42.02 -9.12
C ILE A 111 34.66 43.25 -9.75
N SER A 112 34.63 44.40 -9.07
CA SER A 112 34.14 45.66 -9.67
C SER A 112 34.96 46.13 -10.86
N SER A 113 36.27 45.81 -10.92
CA SER A 113 37.10 46.16 -12.09
C SER A 113 36.74 45.36 -13.35
N PHE A 114 36.16 44.16 -13.19
CA PHE A 114 35.70 43.33 -14.31
C PHE A 114 34.31 43.70 -14.81
N PHE A 115 33.53 44.48 -14.05
CA PHE A 115 32.20 44.97 -14.42
C PHE A 115 32.07 46.46 -14.10
N PRO A 116 32.69 47.35 -14.91
CA PRO A 116 32.48 48.79 -14.75
C PRO A 116 31.01 49.12 -15.08
N GLU A 117 30.31 49.73 -14.13
CA GLU A 117 28.98 50.28 -14.37
C GLU A 117 29.11 51.41 -15.40
N THR A 118 28.45 51.25 -16.56
CA THR A 118 28.28 52.28 -17.59
C THR A 118 27.25 53.32 -17.20
#